data_AF-A0ABD4KHQ9-F1
#
_entry.id   AF-A0ABD4KHQ9-F1
#
_cell.length_a   1.000
_cell.length_b   1.000
_cell.length_c   1.000
_cell.angle_alpha   90.00
_cell.angle_beta   90.00
_cell.angle_gamma   90.00
#
_symmetry.space_group_name_H-M   'P 1'
#
loop_
_entity.id
_entity.type
_entity.pdbx_description
1 polymer ?
#
loop_
_entity_poly.entity_id
_entity_poly.type
_entity_poly.pdbx_seq_one_letter_code
_entity_poly.pdbx_strand_id
1 'polypeptide(L)'
;MVSLANRYAMPTSIRQNRPLTNEELQRIVPSAFSEDKHDSRSDRYTYIPTIVLLDRLRDEGFQPYYATQTRPRDVEKREFTKHMLRLRRHDQISGKEVPEIILLNSHDGSSSYKMIPGMFRQICTNGLVAWKNFGEISVPHKGDIVGQVIEGAYSVLETFDAVEVNIDMMKGIQLTEPEQRLLSAAALSYKYDGKQPPVTPDQVLQARRWEDKSPDLWTTFNRIQENVIKGGISGRTAKGQRTRTREVTGIDGDIKLNQALWKMAEEFAKLKA
;
A
#
# COMPACT_ATOMS: atom_id res chain seq x y z
N MET A 1 -24.69 -9.15 -26.07
CA MET A 1 -23.79 -10.05 -25.32
C MET A 1 -23.78 -9.60 -23.86
N VAL A 2 -24.47 -10.33 -23.00
CA VAL A 2 -24.51 -10.06 -21.55
C VAL A 2 -23.15 -10.49 -21.00
N SER A 3 -22.33 -9.52 -20.57
CA SER A 3 -21.11 -9.81 -19.82
C SER A 3 -21.51 -10.37 -18.47
N LEU A 4 -21.41 -11.70 -18.30
CA LEU A 4 -21.45 -12.34 -17.00
C LEU A 4 -20.23 -11.84 -16.22
N ALA A 5 -20.47 -10.90 -15.32
CA ALA A 5 -19.49 -10.49 -14.32
C ALA A 5 -18.98 -11.76 -13.62
N ASN A 6 -17.69 -12.03 -13.76
CA ASN A 6 -17.02 -13.22 -13.27
C ASN A 6 -17.02 -13.21 -11.72
N ARG A 7 -18.14 -13.64 -11.11
CA ARG A 7 -18.36 -13.69 -9.65
C ARG A 7 -17.52 -14.77 -8.93
N TYR A 8 -16.72 -15.54 -9.67
CA TYR A 8 -15.84 -16.60 -9.16
C TYR A 8 -14.35 -16.27 -9.27
N ALA A 9 -13.98 -15.03 -9.58
CA ALA A 9 -12.57 -14.63 -9.60
C ALA A 9 -12.00 -14.69 -8.17
N MET A 10 -11.08 -15.61 -7.94
CA MET A 10 -10.33 -15.75 -6.69
C MET A 10 -9.79 -14.40 -6.21
N PRO A 11 -9.96 -14.03 -4.93
CA PRO A 11 -9.52 -12.73 -4.43
C PRO A 11 -8.03 -12.52 -4.70
N THR A 12 -7.67 -11.30 -5.12
CA THR A 12 -6.26 -10.92 -5.40
C THR A 12 -5.50 -10.51 -4.18
N SER A 13 -6.21 -10.27 -3.08
CA SER A 13 -5.66 -9.84 -1.82
C SER A 13 -6.35 -10.56 -0.68
N ILE A 14 -5.62 -10.70 0.43
CA ILE A 14 -6.13 -11.19 1.70
C ILE A 14 -5.58 -10.31 2.81
N ARG A 15 -6.40 -10.08 3.83
CA ARG A 15 -6.03 -9.43 5.08
C ARG A 15 -6.60 -10.24 6.23
N GLN A 16 -5.81 -10.46 7.27
CA GLN A 16 -6.27 -11.08 8.51
C GLN A 16 -5.81 -10.28 9.73
N ASN A 17 -6.49 -10.45 10.85
CA ASN A 17 -6.04 -9.92 12.16
C ASN A 17 -5.07 -10.87 12.88
N ARG A 18 -4.71 -11.98 12.22
CA ARG A 18 -3.70 -12.95 12.63
C ARG A 18 -2.66 -13.11 11.51
N PRO A 19 -1.48 -13.67 11.80
CA PRO A 19 -0.55 -14.08 10.75
C PRO A 19 -1.20 -14.96 9.68
N LEU A 20 -0.84 -14.73 8.42
CA LEU A 20 -1.24 -15.51 7.27
C LEU A 20 -0.43 -16.82 7.21
N THR A 21 -1.14 -17.91 6.95
CA THR A 21 -0.55 -19.24 6.77
C THR A 21 0.07 -19.38 5.38
N ASN A 22 0.97 -20.34 5.20
CA ASN A 22 1.56 -20.61 3.88
C ASN A 22 0.50 -21.05 2.87
N GLU A 23 -0.53 -21.80 3.28
CA GLU A 23 -1.65 -22.20 2.42
C GLU A 23 -2.44 -20.98 1.92
N GLU A 24 -2.73 -20.02 2.80
CA GLU A 24 -3.39 -18.77 2.43
C GLU A 24 -2.53 -17.92 1.48
N LEU A 25 -1.23 -17.83 1.77
CA LEU A 25 -0.29 -17.09 0.93
C LEU A 25 -0.16 -17.75 -0.45
N GLN A 26 0.03 -19.06 -0.54
CA GLN A 26 0.17 -19.77 -1.81
C GLN A 26 -1.09 -19.61 -2.68
N ARG A 27 -2.27 -19.56 -2.06
CA ARG A 27 -3.54 -19.35 -2.76
C ARG A 27 -3.67 -17.95 -3.37
N ILE A 28 -3.15 -16.91 -2.71
CA ILE A 28 -3.36 -15.49 -3.06
C ILE A 28 -2.16 -14.90 -3.82
N VAL A 29 -0.96 -15.26 -3.40
CA VAL A 29 0.33 -14.81 -3.92
C VAL A 29 1.20 -16.00 -4.36
N PRO A 30 0.73 -16.87 -5.28
CA PRO A 30 1.49 -18.04 -5.72
C PRO A 30 2.88 -17.68 -6.25
N SER A 31 3.07 -16.47 -6.78
CA SER A 31 4.39 -16.03 -7.25
C SER A 31 5.45 -15.99 -6.16
N ALA A 32 5.08 -15.76 -4.90
CA ALA A 32 6.03 -15.78 -3.78
C ALA A 32 6.61 -17.18 -3.50
N PHE A 33 5.95 -18.24 -4.01
CA PHE A 33 6.31 -19.65 -3.85
C PHE A 33 6.89 -20.27 -5.11
N SER A 34 7.09 -19.48 -6.16
CA SER A 34 7.73 -20.01 -7.36
C SER A 34 9.09 -20.63 -6.97
N GLU A 35 9.46 -21.69 -7.67
CA GLU A 35 10.75 -22.38 -7.46
C GLU A 35 11.82 -21.87 -8.42
N ASP A 36 11.42 -21.14 -9.46
CA ASP A 36 12.32 -20.62 -10.49
C ASP A 36 12.03 -19.18 -10.90
N LYS A 37 13.01 -18.57 -11.56
CA LYS A 37 12.83 -17.27 -12.25
C LYS A 37 12.13 -17.48 -13.58
N HIS A 38 11.44 -16.46 -14.08
CA HIS A 38 10.88 -16.54 -15.43
C HIS A 38 12.02 -16.70 -16.47
N ASP A 39 11.83 -17.54 -17.49
CA ASP A 39 12.77 -17.79 -18.60
C ASP A 39 13.34 -16.54 -19.28
N SER A 40 12.67 -15.39 -19.15
CA SER A 40 13.14 -14.10 -19.67
C SER A 40 14.33 -13.52 -18.87
N ARG A 41 14.77 -14.15 -17.78
CA ARG A 41 15.84 -13.66 -16.89
C ARG A 41 17.18 -14.32 -17.21
N SER A 42 18.24 -13.51 -17.28
CA SER A 42 19.61 -13.98 -17.55
C SER A 42 20.23 -14.75 -16.38
N ASP A 43 21.33 -15.46 -16.62
CA ASP A 43 22.07 -16.25 -15.61
C ASP A 43 22.64 -15.40 -14.46
N ARG A 44 22.84 -14.09 -14.68
CA ARG A 44 23.29 -13.16 -13.63
C ARG A 44 22.22 -12.86 -12.59
N TYR A 45 20.95 -13.17 -12.87
CA TYR A 45 19.85 -12.96 -11.94
C TYR A 45 19.90 -14.02 -10.84
N THR A 46 20.23 -13.59 -9.62
CA THR A 46 20.21 -14.49 -8.44
C THR A 46 18.77 -14.66 -7.99
N TYR A 47 18.23 -15.85 -8.23
CA TYR A 47 16.87 -16.19 -7.84
C TYR A 47 16.83 -16.68 -6.40
N ILE A 48 15.95 -16.09 -5.60
CA ILE A 48 15.57 -16.59 -4.29
C ILE A 48 14.04 -16.49 -4.21
N PRO A 49 13.33 -17.60 -3.96
CA PRO A 49 11.89 -17.56 -3.72
C PRO A 49 11.56 -16.58 -2.59
N THR A 50 10.53 -15.76 -2.76
CA THR A 50 10.14 -14.80 -1.71
C THR A 50 9.76 -15.53 -0.41
N ILE A 51 9.22 -16.75 -0.48
CA ILE A 51 8.91 -17.55 0.71
C ILE A 51 10.15 -17.85 1.57
N VAL A 52 11.31 -18.09 0.95
CA VAL A 52 12.56 -18.32 1.70
C VAL A 52 12.96 -17.07 2.48
N LEU A 53 12.82 -15.89 1.86
CA LEU A 53 13.08 -14.62 2.54
C LEU A 53 12.05 -14.35 3.64
N LEU A 54 10.78 -14.68 3.40
CA LEU A 54 9.71 -14.54 4.39
C LEU A 54 9.96 -15.44 5.60
N ASP A 55 10.42 -16.68 5.42
CA ASP A 55 10.71 -17.59 6.53
C ASP A 55 11.87 -17.05 7.40
N ARG A 56 12.90 -16.46 6.79
CA ARG A 56 13.94 -15.75 7.55
C ARG A 56 13.40 -14.57 8.34
N LEU A 57 12.51 -13.78 7.74
CA LEU A 57 11.87 -12.67 8.43
C LEU A 57 10.96 -13.16 9.57
N ARG A 58 10.35 -14.35 9.45
CA ARG A 58 9.59 -14.98 10.54
C ARG A 58 10.47 -15.39 11.71
N ASP A 59 11.68 -15.90 11.44
CA ASP A 59 12.67 -16.21 12.48
C ASP A 59 13.06 -14.94 13.27
N GLU A 60 13.15 -13.80 12.58
CA GLU A 60 13.37 -12.47 13.18
C GLU A 60 12.08 -11.86 13.81
N GLY A 61 10.97 -12.61 13.81
CA GLY A 61 9.72 -12.23 14.47
C GLY A 61 8.77 -11.36 13.64
N PHE A 62 8.98 -11.23 12.34
CA PHE A 62 8.06 -10.57 11.40
C PHE A 62 7.08 -11.55 10.78
N GLN A 63 5.79 -11.22 10.85
CA GLN A 63 4.71 -12.09 10.40
C GLN A 63 3.82 -11.39 9.36
N PRO A 64 3.37 -12.08 8.30
CA PRO A 64 2.54 -11.49 7.25
C PRO A 64 1.07 -11.33 7.69
N TYR A 65 0.48 -10.15 7.54
CA TYR A 65 -0.94 -9.89 7.85
C TYR A 65 -1.76 -9.49 6.63
N TYR A 66 -1.09 -9.17 5.53
CA TYR A 66 -1.71 -8.87 4.25
C TYR A 66 -0.83 -9.39 3.11
N ALA A 67 -1.49 -9.88 2.06
CA ALA A 67 -0.83 -10.29 0.83
C ALA A 67 -1.68 -9.91 -0.38
N THR A 68 -1.04 -9.51 -1.48
CA THR A 68 -1.71 -9.27 -2.76
C THR A 68 -0.80 -9.59 -3.93
N GLN A 69 -1.38 -10.01 -5.06
CA GLN A 69 -0.64 -10.24 -6.30
C GLN A 69 -1.29 -9.53 -7.46
N THR A 70 -0.46 -9.03 -8.38
CA THR A 70 -0.92 -8.47 -9.65
C THR A 70 -1.48 -9.58 -10.52
N ARG A 71 -2.68 -9.38 -11.08
CA ARG A 71 -3.25 -10.28 -12.09
C ARG A 71 -2.62 -9.98 -13.45
N PRO A 72 -1.78 -10.88 -14.00
CA PRO A 72 -1.36 -10.73 -15.39
C PRO A 72 -2.54 -10.99 -16.32
N ARG A 73 -2.47 -10.44 -17.53
CA ARG A 73 -3.36 -10.84 -18.63
C ARG A 73 -2.98 -12.21 -19.19
N ASP A 74 -1.70 -12.54 -19.09
CA ASP A 74 -1.08 -13.76 -19.56
C ASP A 74 -0.96 -14.76 -18.39
N VAL A 75 -1.50 -15.96 -18.55
CA VAL A 75 -1.59 -16.96 -17.48
C VAL A 75 -0.22 -17.50 -17.11
N GLU A 76 0.71 -17.62 -18.08
CA GLU A 76 2.06 -18.14 -17.85
C GLU A 76 2.87 -17.24 -16.91
N LYS A 77 2.55 -15.94 -16.87
CA LYS A 77 3.24 -14.98 -16.00
C LYS A 77 2.76 -15.03 -14.56
N ARG A 78 1.68 -15.77 -14.26
CA ARG A 78 1.03 -15.76 -12.95
C ARG A 78 1.96 -16.16 -11.81
N GLU A 79 2.94 -17.00 -12.06
CA GLU A 79 3.89 -17.44 -11.02
C GLU A 79 5.09 -16.49 -10.87
N PHE A 80 5.19 -15.46 -11.71
CA PHE A 80 6.32 -14.53 -11.70
C PHE A 80 5.91 -13.07 -11.49
N THR A 81 4.60 -12.80 -11.43
CA THR A 81 4.12 -11.42 -11.32
C THR A 81 4.44 -10.79 -9.98
N LYS A 82 4.46 -9.46 -10.02
CA LYS A 82 4.61 -8.61 -8.85
C LYS A 82 3.60 -8.96 -7.76
N HIS A 83 4.13 -9.20 -6.57
CA HIS A 83 3.37 -9.49 -5.36
C HIS A 83 3.88 -8.62 -4.21
N MET A 84 2.99 -8.37 -3.25
CA MET A 84 3.26 -7.54 -2.09
C MET A 84 2.77 -8.25 -0.84
N LEU A 85 3.63 -8.32 0.17
CA LEU A 85 3.33 -8.77 1.52
C LEU A 85 3.44 -7.57 2.46
N ARG A 86 2.62 -7.54 3.51
CA ARG A 86 2.76 -6.55 4.58
C ARG A 86 2.96 -7.29 5.89
N LEU A 87 4.11 -7.04 6.51
CA LEU A 87 4.61 -7.76 7.67
C LEU A 87 4.50 -6.87 8.91
N ARG A 88 4.19 -7.46 10.05
CA ARG A 88 4.24 -6.82 11.38
C ARG A 88 5.19 -7.59 12.25
N ARG A 89 5.88 -6.90 13.14
CA ARG A 89 6.63 -7.57 14.20
C ARG A 89 5.67 -8.09 15.27
N HIS A 90 5.93 -9.26 15.84
CA HIS A 90 5.03 -9.95 16.77
C HIS A 90 4.71 -9.16 18.06
N ASP A 91 5.61 -8.26 18.46
CA ASP A 91 5.49 -7.35 19.61
C ASP A 91 4.67 -6.08 19.28
N GLN A 92 4.60 -5.69 18.01
CA GLN A 92 3.89 -4.49 17.53
C GLN A 92 2.60 -4.87 16.76
N ILE A 93 1.74 -5.68 17.38
CA ILE A 93 0.48 -6.14 16.74
C ILE A 93 -0.76 -5.37 17.21
N SER A 94 -0.65 -4.61 18.29
CA SER A 94 -1.77 -3.99 19.00
C SER A 94 -1.69 -2.48 18.88
N GLY A 95 -2.74 -1.84 18.37
CA GLY A 95 -2.78 -0.39 18.20
C GLY A 95 -3.80 0.04 17.15
N LYS A 96 -4.25 1.29 17.23
CA LYS A 96 -5.04 1.90 16.14
C LYS A 96 -4.19 2.11 14.89
N GLU A 97 -2.91 2.38 15.10
CA GLU A 97 -1.85 2.61 14.13
C GLU A 97 -0.76 1.58 14.46
N VAL A 98 -0.41 0.76 13.48
CA VAL A 98 0.50 -0.39 13.63
C VAL A 98 1.56 -0.30 12.54
N PRO A 99 2.85 -0.21 12.90
CA PRO A 99 3.93 -0.22 11.92
C PRO A 99 3.94 -1.50 11.10
N GLU A 100 4.21 -1.39 9.80
CA GLU A 100 4.29 -2.51 8.89
C GLU A 100 5.45 -2.36 7.91
N ILE A 101 6.09 -3.48 7.59
CA ILE A 101 7.05 -3.56 6.48
C ILE A 101 6.32 -4.07 5.25
N ILE A 102 6.30 -3.26 4.20
CA ILE A 102 5.76 -3.66 2.90
C ILE A 102 6.89 -4.29 2.10
N LEU A 103 6.82 -5.60 1.90
CA LEU A 103 7.71 -6.36 1.04
C LEU A 103 7.12 -6.40 -0.37
N LEU A 104 7.84 -5.87 -1.34
CA LEU A 104 7.46 -5.91 -2.76
C LEU A 104 8.51 -6.68 -3.55
N ASN A 105 8.08 -7.65 -4.37
CA ASN A 105 8.98 -8.39 -5.23
C ASN A 105 8.30 -8.82 -6.54
N SER A 106 9.10 -9.22 -7.54
CA SER A 106 8.65 -9.88 -8.76
C SER A 106 9.74 -10.80 -9.29
N HIS A 107 9.37 -11.90 -9.94
CA HIS A 107 10.32 -12.85 -10.52
C HIS A 107 10.40 -12.76 -12.06
N ASP A 108 9.64 -11.85 -12.67
CA ASP A 108 9.74 -11.48 -14.08
C ASP A 108 10.65 -10.26 -14.33
N GLY A 109 11.26 -9.72 -13.28
CA GLY A 109 12.14 -8.55 -13.31
C GLY A 109 11.43 -7.21 -13.53
N SER A 110 10.10 -7.15 -13.38
CA SER A 110 9.33 -5.90 -13.39
C SER A 110 9.50 -5.04 -12.12
N SER A 111 10.10 -5.61 -11.08
CA SER A 111 10.48 -4.97 -9.82
C SER A 111 11.63 -5.72 -9.17
N SER A 112 12.52 -4.97 -8.50
CA SER A 112 13.43 -5.52 -7.51
C SER A 112 12.70 -5.87 -6.22
N TYR A 113 13.39 -6.60 -5.35
CA TYR A 113 13.00 -6.74 -3.95
C TYR A 113 13.08 -5.37 -3.26
N LYS A 114 11.98 -4.95 -2.64
CA LYS A 114 11.90 -3.69 -1.91
C LYS A 114 11.25 -3.89 -0.55
N MET A 115 11.79 -3.20 0.44
CA MET A 115 11.20 -3.05 1.76
C MET A 115 10.82 -1.59 1.92
N ILE A 116 9.52 -1.35 2.00
CA ILE A 116 8.96 -0.01 2.15
C ILE A 116 8.33 0.05 3.54
N PRO A 117 8.82 0.95 4.41
CA PRO A 117 8.19 1.18 5.69
C PRO A 117 6.79 1.79 5.48
N GLY A 118 5.84 1.28 6.25
CA GLY A 118 4.44 1.64 6.17
C GLY A 118 3.77 1.67 7.54
N MET A 119 2.62 2.33 7.61
CA MET A 119 1.79 2.38 8.80
C MET A 119 0.40 1.84 8.45
N PHE A 120 -0.07 0.88 9.25
CA PHE A 120 -1.40 0.34 9.17
C PHE A 120 -2.33 0.95 10.19
N ARG A 121 -3.39 1.62 9.71
CA ARG A 121 -4.48 2.06 10.57
C ARG A 121 -5.63 1.06 10.52
N GLN A 122 -5.88 0.38 11.63
CA GLN A 122 -6.89 -0.70 11.71
C GLN A 122 -8.31 -0.24 11.34
N ILE A 123 -8.57 1.04 11.52
CA ILE A 123 -9.88 1.64 11.28
C ILE A 123 -10.09 1.91 9.77
N CYS A 124 -9.07 2.16 8.95
CA CYS A 124 -9.28 2.31 7.51
C CYS A 124 -9.12 0.96 6.79
N THR A 125 -10.03 0.60 5.89
CA THR A 125 -9.94 -0.74 5.25
C THR A 125 -8.86 -0.80 4.16
N ASN A 126 -8.36 0.35 3.65
CA ASN A 126 -7.15 0.36 2.83
C ASN A 126 -5.90 0.12 3.68
N GLY A 127 -5.86 0.77 4.85
CA GLY A 127 -4.88 0.49 5.87
C GLY A 127 -3.46 0.82 5.46
N LEU A 128 -3.15 1.43 4.31
CA LEU A 128 -1.77 1.67 3.91
C LEU A 128 -1.45 3.16 3.97
N VAL A 129 -0.44 3.49 4.75
CA VAL A 129 0.32 4.73 4.60
C VAL A 129 1.73 4.30 4.29
N ALA A 130 2.21 4.60 3.09
CA ALA A 130 3.55 4.24 2.65
C ALA A 130 4.28 5.52 2.29
N TRP A 131 5.58 5.59 2.59
CA TRP A 131 6.40 6.76 2.32
C TRP A 131 7.67 6.36 1.58
N LYS A 132 8.19 7.27 0.76
CA LYS A 132 9.40 7.03 -0.03
C LYS A 132 10.68 7.56 0.63
N ASN A 133 10.54 8.58 1.48
CA ASN A 133 11.66 9.40 1.93
C ASN A 133 12.22 9.02 3.32
N PHE A 134 11.65 8.02 3.99
CA PHE A 134 12.24 7.43 5.20
C PHE A 134 12.48 5.95 4.99
N GLY A 135 13.57 5.56 4.32
CA GLY A 135 14.06 4.18 4.38
C GLY A 135 13.42 3.15 3.44
N GLU A 136 12.99 3.53 2.21
CA GLU A 136 12.78 2.50 1.17
C GLU A 136 14.14 1.84 0.86
N ILE A 137 14.22 0.53 1.09
CA ILE A 137 15.41 -0.27 0.82
C ILE A 137 15.14 -1.13 -0.40
N SER A 138 15.93 -0.95 -1.45
CA SER A 138 15.89 -1.79 -2.64
C SER A 138 17.07 -2.74 -2.63
N VAL A 139 16.80 -4.04 -2.50
CA VAL A 139 17.81 -5.09 -2.54
C VAL A 139 17.98 -5.57 -3.99
N PRO A 140 19.14 -5.38 -4.61
CA PRO A 140 19.38 -5.90 -5.96
C PRO A 140 19.38 -7.44 -5.93
N HIS A 141 18.94 -8.08 -7.02
CA HIS A 141 19.01 -9.54 -7.17
C HIS A 141 20.44 -10.04 -7.49
N LYS A 142 21.41 -9.63 -6.66
CA LYS A 142 22.84 -9.93 -6.80
C LYS A 142 23.51 -9.94 -5.42
N GLY A 143 24.35 -10.95 -5.17
CA GLY A 143 25.12 -11.07 -3.94
C GLY A 143 24.33 -11.73 -2.81
N ASP A 144 24.69 -11.43 -1.56
CA ASP A 144 23.96 -11.94 -0.38
C ASP A 144 22.66 -11.16 -0.20
N ILE A 145 21.61 -11.63 -0.87
CA ILE A 145 20.27 -11.04 -0.79
C ILE A 145 19.69 -11.27 0.61
N VAL A 146 19.93 -12.43 1.24
CA VAL A 146 19.30 -12.78 2.51
C VAL A 146 19.78 -11.84 3.62
N GLY A 147 21.11 -11.66 3.74
CA GLY A 147 21.68 -10.73 4.72
C GLY A 147 21.17 -9.29 4.54
N GLN A 148 21.17 -8.79 3.30
CA GLN A 148 20.66 -7.44 2.98
C GLN A 148 19.17 -7.28 3.30
N VAL A 149 18.37 -8.33 3.14
CA VAL A 149 16.94 -8.31 3.48
C VAL A 149 16.73 -8.22 4.98
N ILE A 150 17.46 -9.02 5.77
CA ILE A 150 17.36 -8.98 7.22
C ILE A 150 17.83 -7.63 7.77
N GLU A 151 19.00 -7.17 7.32
CA GLU A 151 19.54 -5.86 7.70
C GLU A 151 18.55 -4.74 7.35
N GLY A 152 17.99 -4.77 6.14
CA GLY A 152 17.03 -3.75 5.75
C GLY A 152 15.71 -3.80 6.53
N ALA A 153 15.28 -4.98 6.99
CA ALA A 153 14.12 -5.05 7.89
C ALA A 153 14.38 -4.34 9.22
N TYR A 154 15.60 -4.48 9.78
CA TYR A 154 16.02 -3.75 10.99
C TYR A 154 16.13 -2.24 10.76
N SER A 155 16.77 -1.81 9.67
CA SER A 155 16.85 -0.37 9.35
C SER A 155 15.48 0.26 9.15
N VAL A 156 14.51 -0.48 8.61
CA VAL A 156 13.12 -0.02 8.48
C VAL A 156 12.49 0.22 9.86
N LEU A 157 12.75 -0.64 10.87
CA LEU A 157 12.21 -0.45 12.21
C LEU A 157 12.63 0.89 12.83
N GLU A 158 13.90 1.29 12.64
CA GLU A 158 14.43 2.57 13.15
C GLU A 158 13.70 3.79 12.57
N THR A 159 13.05 3.65 11.41
CA THR A 159 12.28 4.75 10.79
C THR A 159 10.90 4.96 11.40
N PHE A 160 10.39 3.99 12.17
CA PHE A 160 9.02 4.06 12.70
C PHE A 160 8.85 5.12 13.78
N ASP A 161 9.86 5.35 14.63
CA ASP A 161 9.82 6.40 15.65
C ASP A 161 9.61 7.80 15.01
N ALA A 162 10.34 8.08 13.91
CA ALA A 162 10.19 9.33 13.18
C ALA A 162 8.79 9.49 12.55
N VAL A 163 8.18 8.38 12.13
CA VAL A 163 6.82 8.39 11.57
C VAL A 163 5.78 8.62 12.65
N GLU A 164 5.91 7.99 13.81
CA GLU A 164 5.03 8.23 14.95
C GLU A 164 5.04 9.70 15.38
N VAL A 165 6.24 10.30 15.48
CA VAL A 165 6.39 11.75 15.75
C VAL A 165 5.68 12.60 14.70
N ASN A 166 5.81 12.27 13.41
CA ASN A 166 5.12 12.99 12.34
C ASN A 166 3.60 12.84 12.41
N ILE A 167 3.11 11.64 12.71
CA ILE A 167 1.67 11.39 12.89
C ILE A 167 1.13 12.24 14.04
N ASP A 168 1.81 12.26 15.18
CA ASP A 168 1.37 13.02 16.35
C ASP A 168 1.42 14.53 16.11
N MET A 169 2.43 15.01 15.38
CA MET A 169 2.45 16.38 14.87
C MET A 169 1.22 16.67 14.00
N MET A 170 0.91 15.80 13.03
CA MET A 170 -0.27 16.00 12.15
C MET A 170 -1.60 15.97 12.92
N LYS A 171 -1.72 15.15 13.98
CA LYS A 171 -2.89 15.15 14.88
C LYS A 171 -3.04 16.48 15.63
N GLY A 172 -1.94 17.17 15.91
CA GLY A 172 -1.94 18.49 16.55
C GLY A 172 -2.36 19.65 15.65
N ILE A 173 -2.32 19.48 14.33
CA ILE A 173 -2.58 20.55 13.35
C ILE A 173 -4.06 20.57 12.97
N GLN A 174 -4.79 21.59 13.40
CA GLN A 174 -6.20 21.79 13.04
C GLN A 174 -6.35 22.44 11.66
N LEU A 175 -7.27 21.92 10.85
CA LEU A 175 -7.58 22.44 9.52
C LEU A 175 -8.97 23.09 9.47
N THR A 176 -9.01 24.30 8.94
CA THR A 176 -10.26 24.96 8.55
C THR A 176 -10.90 24.24 7.35
N GLU A 177 -12.20 24.44 7.11
CA GLU A 177 -12.87 23.82 5.96
C GLU A 177 -12.22 24.16 4.60
N PRO A 178 -11.79 25.40 4.32
CA PRO A 178 -11.06 25.71 3.09
C PRO A 178 -9.74 24.93 2.94
N GLU A 179 -9.02 24.72 4.05
CA GLU A 179 -7.76 23.97 4.06
C GLU A 179 -8.00 22.47 3.81
N GLN A 180 -9.02 21.90 4.43
CA GLN A 180 -9.43 20.51 4.14
C GLN A 180 -9.81 20.34 2.67
N ARG A 181 -10.57 21.28 2.11
CA ARG A 181 -10.94 21.29 0.68
C ARG A 181 -9.72 21.41 -0.22
N LEU A 182 -8.75 22.24 0.13
CA LEU A 182 -7.52 22.44 -0.65
C LEU A 182 -6.71 21.14 -0.71
N LEU A 183 -6.49 20.49 0.44
CA LEU A 183 -5.79 19.20 0.50
C LEU A 183 -6.52 18.13 -0.32
N SER A 184 -7.85 18.06 -0.21
CA SER A 184 -8.66 17.13 -0.99
C SER A 184 -8.64 17.43 -2.49
N ALA A 185 -8.58 18.69 -2.89
CA ALA A 185 -8.48 19.09 -4.28
C ALA A 185 -7.11 18.71 -4.87
N ALA A 186 -6.03 18.91 -4.12
CA ALA A 186 -4.68 18.49 -4.52
C ALA A 186 -4.59 16.97 -4.72
N ALA A 187 -5.17 16.20 -3.79
CA ALA A 187 -5.25 14.74 -3.90
C ALA A 187 -6.02 14.27 -5.14
N LEU A 188 -7.16 14.91 -5.45
CA LEU A 188 -7.93 14.61 -6.66
C LEU A 188 -7.17 14.97 -7.94
N SER A 189 -6.54 16.14 -7.96
CA SER A 189 -5.72 16.58 -9.09
C SER A 189 -4.61 15.56 -9.39
N TYR A 190 -3.92 15.07 -8.35
CA TYR A 190 -2.90 14.03 -8.51
C TYR A 190 -3.47 12.70 -8.99
N LYS A 191 -4.57 12.20 -8.39
CA LYS A 191 -5.18 10.91 -8.78
C LYS A 191 -5.61 10.89 -10.25
N TYR A 192 -6.09 12.00 -10.78
CA TYR A 192 -6.66 12.10 -12.12
C TYR A 192 -5.73 12.79 -13.13
N ASP A 193 -4.44 12.96 -12.82
CA ASP A 193 -3.45 13.60 -13.68
C ASP A 193 -3.90 14.98 -14.20
N GLY A 194 -4.48 15.80 -13.32
CA GLY A 194 -5.04 17.12 -13.64
C GLY A 194 -6.34 17.10 -14.44
N LYS A 195 -6.85 15.93 -14.84
CA LYS A 195 -8.14 15.81 -15.54
C LYS A 195 -9.29 16.05 -14.56
N GLN A 196 -10.44 16.44 -15.10
CA GLN A 196 -11.64 16.67 -14.30
C GLN A 196 -12.04 15.39 -13.53
N PRO A 197 -11.98 15.40 -12.19
CA PRO A 197 -12.39 14.25 -11.39
C PRO A 197 -13.91 14.07 -11.48
N PRO A 198 -14.42 12.84 -11.37
CA PRO A 198 -15.85 12.60 -11.38
C PRO A 198 -16.56 12.98 -10.08
N VAL A 199 -15.80 13.39 -9.06
CA VAL A 199 -16.28 13.73 -7.71
C VAL A 199 -15.66 15.03 -7.25
N THR A 200 -16.34 15.74 -6.35
CA THR A 200 -15.84 16.99 -5.76
C THR A 200 -14.93 16.74 -4.55
N PRO A 201 -14.11 17.72 -4.14
CA PRO A 201 -13.36 17.66 -2.90
C PRO A 201 -14.25 17.38 -1.68
N ASP A 202 -15.42 18.03 -1.57
CA ASP A 202 -16.36 17.80 -0.46
C ASP A 202 -16.88 16.36 -0.39
N GLN A 203 -17.07 15.71 -1.55
CA GLN A 203 -17.47 14.30 -1.60
C GLN A 203 -16.36 13.37 -1.09
N VAL A 204 -15.10 13.72 -1.34
CA VAL A 204 -13.92 12.97 -0.88
C VAL A 204 -13.65 13.20 0.62
N LEU A 205 -14.07 14.34 1.17
CA LEU A 205 -13.97 14.64 2.61
C LEU A 205 -15.06 13.98 3.47
N GLN A 206 -16.06 13.34 2.85
CA GLN A 206 -17.11 12.64 3.58
C GLN A 206 -16.50 11.48 4.38
N ALA A 207 -16.59 11.59 5.71
CA ALA A 207 -16.16 10.55 6.61
C ALA A 207 -17.05 9.31 6.43
N ARG A 208 -16.44 8.13 6.26
CA ARG A 208 -17.19 6.87 6.20
C ARG A 208 -17.68 6.42 7.57
N ARG A 209 -17.10 6.97 8.63
CA ARG A 209 -17.28 6.59 10.03
C ARG A 209 -17.18 7.82 10.92
N TRP A 210 -17.59 7.69 12.18
CA TRP A 210 -17.63 8.82 13.11
C TRP A 210 -16.23 9.15 13.65
N GLU A 211 -15.36 8.15 13.79
CA GLU A 211 -13.97 8.28 14.26
C GLU A 211 -13.10 9.14 13.33
N ASP A 212 -13.52 9.29 12.07
CA ASP A 212 -12.79 10.05 11.05
C ASP A 212 -13.32 11.48 10.89
N LYS A 213 -14.13 11.99 11.82
CA LYS A 213 -14.73 13.34 11.71
C LYS A 213 -13.85 14.48 12.22
N SER A 214 -12.74 14.17 12.89
CA SER A 214 -11.85 15.19 13.43
C SER A 214 -11.28 16.07 12.31
N PRO A 215 -11.24 17.41 12.48
CA PRO A 215 -10.72 18.34 11.48
C PRO A 215 -9.19 18.48 11.53
N ASP A 216 -8.48 17.62 12.25
CA ASP A 216 -7.01 17.61 12.23
C ASP A 216 -6.45 17.09 10.89
N LEU A 217 -5.20 17.42 10.60
CA LEU A 217 -4.53 17.08 9.35
C LEU A 217 -4.40 15.57 9.17
N TRP A 218 -4.08 14.82 10.23
CA TRP A 218 -3.95 13.36 10.16
C TRP A 218 -5.27 12.69 9.79
N THR A 219 -6.35 13.05 10.48
CA THR A 219 -7.69 12.51 10.23
C THR A 219 -8.22 12.93 8.86
N THR A 220 -7.95 14.18 8.44
CA THR A 220 -8.31 14.67 7.10
C THR A 220 -7.56 13.93 6.00
N PHE A 221 -6.25 13.74 6.15
CA PHE A 221 -5.44 12.93 5.24
C PHE A 221 -6.00 11.51 5.12
N ASN A 222 -6.32 10.85 6.24
CA ASN A 222 -6.86 9.49 6.25
C ASN A 222 -8.20 9.40 5.52
N ARG A 223 -9.11 10.36 5.73
CA ARG A 223 -10.39 10.43 5.00
C ARG A 223 -10.17 10.51 3.49
N ILE A 224 -9.31 11.43 3.07
CA ILE A 224 -8.99 11.64 1.65
C ILE A 224 -8.40 10.35 1.07
N GLN A 225 -7.39 9.79 1.72
CA GLN A 225 -6.70 8.57 1.29
C GLN A 225 -7.69 7.41 1.13
N GLU A 226 -8.52 7.12 2.14
CA GLU A 226 -9.47 6.01 2.06
C GLU A 226 -10.46 6.19 0.90
N ASN A 227 -10.98 7.40 0.71
CA ASN A 227 -11.95 7.72 -0.33
C ASN A 227 -11.36 7.70 -1.74
N VAL A 228 -10.11 8.16 -1.87
CA VAL A 228 -9.36 8.14 -3.13
C VAL A 228 -8.94 6.71 -3.47
N ILE A 229 -8.49 5.90 -2.52
CA ILE A 229 -8.01 4.54 -2.80
C ILE A 229 -9.15 3.56 -3.02
N LYS A 230 -10.13 3.47 -2.12
CA LYS A 230 -11.23 2.51 -2.26
C LYS A 230 -12.21 2.85 -3.38
N GLY A 231 -12.35 4.13 -3.68
CA GLY A 231 -13.44 4.61 -4.50
C GLY A 231 -14.82 4.27 -3.91
N GLY A 232 -15.80 3.97 -4.76
CA GLY A 232 -17.18 3.69 -4.35
C GLY A 232 -18.06 4.95 -4.21
N ILE A 233 -17.52 6.13 -4.49
CA ILE A 233 -18.19 7.42 -4.37
C ILE A 233 -18.98 7.69 -5.67
N SER A 234 -20.25 8.02 -5.53
CA SER A 234 -21.10 8.39 -6.66
C SER A 234 -20.68 9.74 -7.23
N GLY A 235 -20.52 9.81 -8.54
CA GLY A 235 -20.01 10.99 -9.25
C GLY A 235 -20.59 11.15 -10.65
N ARG A 236 -20.09 12.12 -11.39
CA ARG A 236 -20.43 12.37 -12.79
C ARG A 236 -19.18 12.53 -13.64
N THR A 237 -19.14 11.93 -14.82
CA THR A 237 -18.03 12.14 -15.76
C THR A 237 -18.00 13.57 -16.29
N ALA A 238 -16.93 13.97 -16.98
CA ALA A 238 -16.86 15.25 -17.69
C ALA A 238 -18.02 15.44 -18.70
N LYS A 239 -18.62 14.35 -19.18
CA LYS A 239 -19.81 14.36 -20.05
C LYS A 239 -21.15 14.33 -19.28
N GLY A 240 -21.13 14.49 -17.96
CA GLY A 240 -22.31 14.51 -17.10
C GLY A 240 -22.93 13.13 -16.78
N GLN A 241 -22.35 12.02 -17.28
CA GLN A 241 -22.89 10.68 -17.06
C GLN A 241 -22.65 10.20 -15.63
N ARG A 242 -23.67 9.57 -15.01
CA ARG A 242 -23.54 8.97 -13.68
C ARG A 242 -22.45 7.89 -13.68
N THR A 243 -21.58 7.94 -12.67
CA THR A 243 -20.50 6.98 -12.49
C THR A 243 -20.23 6.76 -11.00
N ARG A 244 -19.38 5.79 -10.68
CA ARG A 244 -18.86 5.55 -9.34
C ARG A 244 -17.34 5.49 -9.41
N THR A 245 -16.65 6.13 -8.47
CA THR A 245 -15.19 6.07 -8.41
C THR A 245 -14.73 4.62 -8.24
N ARG A 246 -13.65 4.27 -8.93
CA ARG A 246 -13.07 2.93 -8.88
C ARG A 246 -12.01 2.84 -7.80
N GLU A 247 -11.88 1.64 -7.24
CA GLU A 247 -10.78 1.26 -6.37
C GLU A 247 -9.46 1.24 -7.14
N VAL A 248 -8.37 1.58 -6.45
CA VAL A 248 -7.01 1.41 -6.94
C VAL A 248 -6.59 -0.04 -6.69
N THR A 249 -6.49 -0.83 -7.75
CA THR A 249 -6.23 -2.27 -7.66
C THR A 249 -4.79 -2.67 -8.04
N GLY A 250 -4.03 -1.75 -8.65
CA GLY A 250 -2.65 -1.99 -9.04
C GLY A 250 -1.68 -1.63 -7.94
N ILE A 251 -0.75 -2.55 -7.61
CA ILE A 251 0.22 -2.37 -6.51
C ILE A 251 1.05 -1.09 -6.68
N ASP A 252 1.60 -0.84 -7.87
CA ASP A 252 2.41 0.36 -8.11
C ASP A 252 1.58 1.65 -7.99
N GLY A 253 0.32 1.61 -8.44
CA GLY A 253 -0.59 2.75 -8.36
C GLY A 253 -0.98 3.05 -6.91
N ASP A 254 -1.24 2.01 -6.12
CA ASP A 254 -1.55 2.12 -4.70
C ASP A 254 -0.37 2.69 -3.92
N ILE A 255 0.83 2.12 -4.06
CA ILE A 255 2.05 2.62 -3.38
C ILE A 255 2.34 4.08 -3.77
N LYS A 256 2.36 4.40 -5.07
CA LYS A 256 2.66 5.77 -5.54
C LYS A 256 1.66 6.80 -5.01
N LEU A 257 0.38 6.45 -5.02
CA LEU A 257 -0.67 7.35 -4.55
C LEU A 257 -0.58 7.56 -3.03
N ASN A 258 -0.38 6.50 -2.25
CA ASN A 258 -0.19 6.64 -0.79
C ASN A 258 1.05 7.49 -0.46
N GLN A 259 2.18 7.27 -1.15
CA GLN A 259 3.39 8.08 -0.99
C GLN A 259 3.16 9.55 -1.34
N ALA A 260 2.43 9.83 -2.42
CA ALA A 260 2.11 11.19 -2.82
C ALA A 260 1.20 11.89 -1.82
N LEU A 261 0.14 11.21 -1.35
CA LEU A 261 -0.78 11.76 -0.36
C LEU A 261 -0.08 12.05 0.98
N TRP A 262 0.82 11.16 1.42
CA TRP A 262 1.61 11.37 2.63
C TRP A 262 2.51 12.60 2.49
N LYS A 263 3.25 12.69 1.39
CA LYS A 263 4.11 13.86 1.11
C LYS A 263 3.30 15.17 1.07
N MET A 264 2.09 15.16 0.50
CA MET A 264 1.22 16.34 0.52
C MET A 264 0.85 16.74 1.95
N ALA A 265 0.55 15.78 2.83
CA ALA A 265 0.25 16.06 4.23
C ALA A 265 1.48 16.61 4.98
N GLU A 266 2.68 16.06 4.74
CA GLU A 266 3.92 16.57 5.32
C GLU A 266 4.23 18.01 4.91
N GLU A 267 4.15 18.31 3.61
CA GLU A 267 4.38 19.67 3.13
C GLU A 267 3.31 20.63 3.67
N PHE A 268 2.06 20.17 3.80
CA PHE A 268 1.01 20.95 4.44
C PHE A 268 1.33 21.23 5.92
N ALA A 269 1.83 20.23 6.65
CA ALA A 269 2.23 20.38 8.05
C ALA A 269 3.35 21.42 8.21
N LYS A 270 4.38 21.36 7.35
CA LYS A 270 5.50 22.33 7.35
C LYS A 270 5.06 23.76 7.09
N LEU A 271 4.02 23.96 6.27
CA LEU A 271 3.49 25.30 5.97
C LEU A 271 2.62 25.86 7.12
N LYS A 272 2.13 24.99 8.01
CA LYS A 272 1.29 25.35 9.16
C LYS A 272 2.08 25.58 10.45
N ALA A 273 3.26 24.99 10.56
CA ALA A 273 4.19 25.14 11.68
C ALA A 273 4.87 26.51 11.64
#